data_AF-A0AA94KXJ4-F1
#
_entry.id   AF-A0AA94KXJ4-F1
#
_cell.length_a   1.000
_cell.length_b   1.000
_cell.length_c   1.000
_cell.angle_alpha   90.00
_cell.angle_beta   90.00
_cell.angle_gamma   90.00
#
_symmetry.space_group_name_H-M   'P 1'
#
loop_
_entity.id
_entity.type
_entity.pdbx_description
1 polymer ?
#
loop_
_entity_poly.entity_id
_entity_poly.type
_entity_poly.pdbx_seq_one_letter_code
_entity_poly.pdbx_strand_id
1 'polypeptide(L)'
;MRLILTIALSFFVIYGINFFDIAALDYNIKTVAVTAAAIIVLRLLYSVFTRFMKVFLFVVIFLPIVGLIIYYIYSYATGNPIELFDFKSLLERAQWF
;
A
#
# COMPACT_ATOMS: atom_id res chain seq x y z
N MET A 1 7.69 -4.81 -27.35
CA MET A 1 6.33 -5.16 -26.87
C MET A 1 5.80 -4.21 -25.79
N ARG A 2 6.46 -4.04 -24.62
CA ARG A 2 5.90 -3.22 -23.51
C ARG A 2 5.56 -1.77 -23.90
N LEU A 3 6.40 -1.12 -24.69
CA LEU A 3 6.22 0.29 -25.10
C LEU A 3 5.03 0.47 -26.07
N ILE A 4 4.88 -0.45 -27.02
CA ILE A 4 3.74 -0.49 -27.96
C ILE A 4 2.42 -0.65 -27.19
N LEU A 5 2.42 -1.50 -26.16
CA LEU A 5 1.25 -1.73 -25.32
C LEU A 5 0.88 -0.50 -24.47
N THR A 6 1.88 0.24 -23.97
CA THR A 6 1.66 1.53 -23.29
C THR A 6 1.08 2.59 -24.24
N ILE A 7 1.56 2.64 -25.48
CA ILE A 7 1.01 3.55 -26.50
C ILE A 7 -0.44 3.17 -26.81
N ALA A 8 -0.73 1.89 -27.07
CA ALA A 8 -2.10 1.41 -27.29
C ALA A 8 -3.03 1.70 -26.10
N LEU A 9 -2.55 1.51 -24.87
CA LEU A 9 -3.28 1.84 -23.65
C LEU A 9 -3.54 3.35 -23.53
N SER A 10 -2.62 4.19 -24.02
CA SER A 10 -2.81 5.65 -24.02
C SER A 10 -3.98 6.06 -24.89
N PHE A 11 -4.13 5.45 -26.08
CA PHE A 11 -5.31 5.67 -26.93
C PHE A 11 -6.60 5.23 -26.22
N PHE A 12 -6.58 4.09 -25.52
CA PHE A 12 -7.75 3.60 -24.78
C PHE A 12 -8.12 4.51 -23.61
N VAL A 13 -7.13 5.07 -22.91
CA VAL A 13 -7.36 6.04 -21.82
C VAL A 13 -7.95 7.33 -22.36
N ILE A 14 -7.42 7.88 -23.46
CA ILE A 14 -7.99 9.07 -24.12
C ILE A 14 -9.43 8.80 -24.57
N TYR A 15 -9.70 7.63 -25.14
CA TYR A 15 -11.05 7.21 -25.50
C TYR A 15 -11.99 7.18 -24.29
N GLY A 16 -11.56 6.56 -23.19
CA GLY A 16 -12.35 6.49 -21.95
C GLY A 16 -12.64 7.88 -21.39
N ILE A 17 -11.64 8.76 -21.34
CA ILE A 17 -11.81 10.14 -20.83
C ILE A 17 -12.84 10.92 -21.65
N ASN A 18 -12.78 10.80 -22.99
CA ASN A 18 -13.77 11.41 -23.88
C ASN A 18 -15.15 10.75 -23.77
N PHE A 19 -15.22 9.42 -23.61
CA PHE A 19 -16.49 8.67 -23.50
C PHE A 19 -17.26 9.00 -22.22
N PHE A 20 -16.56 9.16 -21.10
CA PHE A 20 -17.15 9.58 -19.83
C PHE A 20 -17.32 11.10 -19.71
N ASP A 21 -17.04 11.85 -20.77
CA ASP A 21 -17.09 13.33 -20.83
C ASP A 21 -16.32 14.01 -19.68
N ILE A 22 -15.20 13.38 -19.26
CA ILE A 22 -14.36 13.88 -18.17
C ILE A 22 -13.51 15.06 -18.66
N ALA A 23 -13.03 14.99 -19.90
CA ALA A 23 -12.32 16.07 -20.59
C ALA A 23 -12.34 15.82 -22.10
N ALA A 24 -12.46 16.89 -22.89
CA ALA A 24 -12.33 16.82 -24.34
C ALA A 24 -10.85 16.80 -24.73
N LEU A 25 -10.32 15.59 -24.96
CA LEU A 25 -8.94 15.35 -25.37
C LEU A 25 -8.85 15.05 -26.86
N ASP A 26 -8.17 15.92 -27.61
CA ASP A 26 -7.87 15.68 -29.02
C ASP A 26 -6.84 14.56 -29.19
N TYR A 27 -7.06 13.71 -30.19
CA TYR A 27 -6.12 12.68 -30.60
C TYR A 27 -4.96 13.29 -31.40
N ASN A 28 -4.03 13.90 -30.67
CA ASN A 28 -2.78 14.42 -31.20
C ASN A 28 -1.58 13.67 -30.57
N ILE A 29 -0.46 13.62 -31.29
CA ILE A 29 0.81 13.04 -30.84
C ILE A 29 1.21 13.60 -29.47
N LYS A 30 1.00 14.90 -29.23
CA LYS A 30 1.29 15.53 -27.93
C LYS A 30 0.44 14.93 -26.81
N THR A 31 -0.86 14.79 -27.02
CA THR A 31 -1.80 14.22 -26.04
C THR A 31 -1.44 12.77 -25.75
N VAL A 32 -1.21 11.97 -26.79
CA VAL A 32 -0.82 10.56 -26.66
C VAL A 32 0.50 10.42 -25.89
N ALA A 33 1.50 11.26 -26.17
CA ALA A 33 2.77 11.24 -25.46
C ALA A 33 2.61 11.61 -23.97
N VAL A 34 1.80 12.61 -23.65
CA VAL A 34 1.51 13.01 -22.27
C VAL A 34 0.76 11.91 -21.52
N THR A 35 -0.26 11.31 -22.13
CA THR A 35 -1.00 10.19 -21.53
C THR A 35 -0.09 8.98 -21.32
N ALA A 36 0.79 8.66 -22.28
CA ALA A 36 1.77 7.59 -22.14
C ALA A 36 2.74 7.85 -20.97
N ALA A 37 3.24 9.08 -20.85
CA ALA A 37 4.08 9.48 -19.73
C ALA A 37 3.34 9.36 -18.39
N ALA A 38 2.08 9.83 -18.32
CA ALA A 38 1.25 9.72 -17.13
C ALA A 38 1.03 8.26 -16.71
N ILE A 39 0.76 7.36 -17.66
CA ILE A 39 0.63 5.91 -17.41
C ILE A 39 1.93 5.33 -16.83
N ILE A 40 3.08 5.73 -17.34
CA ILE A 40 4.38 5.27 -16.84
C ILE A 40 4.60 5.76 -15.40
N VAL A 41 4.33 7.02 -15.12
CA VAL A 41 4.43 7.60 -13.76
C VAL A 41 3.47 6.88 -12.81
N LEU A 42 2.23 6.65 -13.22
CA LEU A 42 1.22 5.96 -12.40
C LEU A 42 1.67 4.53 -12.07
N ARG A 43 2.27 3.83 -13.04
CA ARG A 43 2.83 2.50 -12.82
C ARG A 43 3.98 2.52 -11.81
N LEU A 44 4.86 3.52 -11.90
CA LEU A 44 5.96 3.69 -10.95
C LEU A 44 5.43 3.97 -9.55
N LEU A 45 4.46 4.88 -9.43
CA LEU A 45 3.82 5.22 -8.17
C LEU A 45 3.14 3.99 -7.55
N TYR A 46 2.39 3.22 -8.35
CA TYR A 46 1.78 1.96 -7.91
C TYR A 46 2.83 0.96 -7.41
N SER A 47 3.96 0.82 -8.11
CA SER A 47 5.04 -0.07 -7.67
C SER A 47 5.67 0.37 -6.34
N VAL A 48 5.86 1.67 -6.14
CA VAL A 48 6.41 2.21 -4.88
C VAL A 48 5.39 2.01 -3.76
N PHE A 49 4.14 2.38 -4.00
CA PHE A 49 3.06 2.28 -3.04
C PHE A 49 2.82 0.84 -2.60
N THR A 50 2.77 -0.12 -3.53
CA THR A 50 2.58 -1.54 -3.17
C THR A 50 3.74 -2.11 -2.36
N ARG A 51 4.99 -1.71 -2.64
CA ARG A 51 6.13 -2.10 -1.81
C ARG A 51 6.04 -1.49 -0.42
N PHE A 52 5.73 -0.19 -0.33
CA PHE A 52 5.54 0.50 0.94
C PHE A 52 4.41 -0.13 1.74
N MET A 53 3.25 -0.39 1.13
CA MET A 53 2.09 -1.01 1.75
C MET A 53 2.40 -2.41 2.26
N LYS A 54 3.19 -3.22 1.53
CA LYS A 54 3.64 -4.53 2.03
C LYS A 54 4.46 -4.41 3.31
N VAL A 55 5.42 -3.48 3.34
CA VAL A 55 6.24 -3.24 4.54
C VAL A 55 5.38 -2.70 5.68
N PHE A 56 4.48 -1.76 5.39
CA PHE A 56 3.57 -1.20 6.37
C PHE A 56 2.66 -2.28 6.98
N LEU A 57 2.02 -3.11 6.15
CA LEU A 57 1.20 -4.23 6.62
C LEU A 57 2.03 -5.23 7.43
N PHE A 58 3.29 -5.48 7.03
CA PHE A 58 4.17 -6.34 7.80
C PHE A 58 4.45 -5.77 9.20
N VAL A 59 4.78 -4.48 9.30
CA VAL A 59 5.12 -3.85 10.58
C VAL A 59 3.89 -3.64 11.46
N VAL A 60 2.75 -3.26 10.89
CA VAL A 60 1.54 -2.87 11.65
C VAL A 60 0.64 -4.06 11.97
N ILE A 61 0.60 -5.08 11.10
CA ILE A 61 -0.31 -6.22 11.28
C ILE A 61 0.48 -7.48 11.62
N PHE A 62 1.46 -7.85 10.79
CA PHE A 62 2.16 -9.12 10.96
C PHE A 62 3.02 -9.14 12.23
N LEU A 63 3.81 -8.10 12.47
CA LEU A 63 4.75 -8.04 13.60
C LEU A 63 4.04 -8.08 14.96
N PRO A 64 2.94 -7.34 15.20
CA PRO A 64 2.18 -7.46 16.46
C PRO A 64 1.54 -8.84 16.64
N ILE A 65 0.99 -9.43 15.57
CA ILE A 65 0.39 -10.77 15.63
C ILE A 65 1.46 -11.81 15.99
N VAL A 66 2.63 -11.77 15.35
CA VAL A 66 3.74 -12.67 15.67
C VAL A 66 4.21 -12.45 17.10
N GLY A 67 4.32 -11.20 17.55
CA GLY A 67 4.66 -10.87 18.93
C GLY A 67 3.68 -11.49 19.93
N LEU A 68 2.38 -11.40 19.67
CA LEU A 68 1.34 -12.03 20.50
C LEU A 68 1.44 -13.56 20.50
N ILE A 69 1.71 -14.18 19.34
CA ILE A 69 1.88 -15.64 19.25
C ILE A 69 3.09 -16.08 20.07
N ILE A 70 4.23 -15.40 19.93
CA ILE A 70 5.44 -15.71 20.71
C ILE A 70 5.18 -15.55 22.21
N TYR A 71 4.51 -14.46 22.60
CA TYR A 71 4.14 -14.22 24.00
C TYR A 71 3.24 -15.32 24.56
N TYR A 72 2.25 -15.76 23.79
CA TYR A 72 1.36 -16.85 24.16
C TYR A 72 2.12 -18.17 24.36
N ILE A 73 3.00 -18.53 23.42
CA ILE A 73 3.81 -19.75 23.51
C ILE A 73 4.74 -19.69 24.73
N TYR A 74 5.38 -18.54 24.96
CA TYR A 74 6.26 -18.34 26.11
C TYR A 74 5.51 -18.50 27.44
N SER A 75 4.36 -17.83 27.58
CA SER A 75 3.50 -17.91 28.76
C SER A 75 3.03 -19.36 29.02
N TYR A 76 2.61 -20.08 27.97
CA TYR A 76 2.25 -21.49 28.06
C TYR A 76 3.41 -22.36 28.59
N ALA A 77 4.63 -22.12 28.10
CA ALA A 77 5.82 -22.87 28.53
C ALA A 77 6.29 -22.51 29.94
N THR A 78 6.14 -21.26 30.39
CA THR A 78 6.57 -20.82 31.73
C THR A 78 5.49 -20.93 32.81
N GLY A 79 4.23 -21.18 32.43
CA GLY A 79 3.10 -21.18 33.36
C GLY A 79 2.73 -19.79 33.89
N ASN A 80 3.34 -18.72 33.36
CA ASN A 80 2.97 -17.34 33.70
C ASN A 80 1.60 -17.01 33.09
N PRO A 81 0.70 -16.33 33.80
CA PRO A 81 -0.61 -15.97 33.26
C PRO A 81 -0.46 -15.04 32.05
N ILE A 82 -1.30 -15.26 31.03
CA ILE A 82 -1.33 -14.39 29.84
C ILE A 82 -2.04 -13.10 30.22
N GLU A 83 -1.27 -12.09 30.61
CA GLU A 83 -1.79 -10.72 30.74
C GLU A 83 -1.94 -10.13 29.34
N LEU A 84 -3.10 -10.40 28.71
CA LEU A 84 -3.50 -9.74 27.47
C LEU A 84 -3.78 -8.27 27.78
N PHE A 85 -2.79 -7.41 27.53
CA PHE A 85 -2.92 -5.96 27.66
C PHE A 85 -3.34 -5.49 29.06
N ASP A 86 -2.47 -5.65 30.05
CA ASP A 86 -2.58 -4.82 31.25
C ASP A 86 -2.12 -3.38 30.93
N PHE A 87 -2.98 -2.65 30.22
CA PHE A 87 -2.79 -1.22 29.94
C PHE A 87 -2.57 -0.42 31.23
N LYS A 88 -3.04 -0.93 32.37
CA LYS A 88 -2.91 -0.29 33.68
C LYS A 88 -1.46 -0.30 34.16
N SER A 89 -0.77 -1.43 34.13
CA SER A 89 0.64 -1.51 34.53
C SER A 89 1.59 -0.80 33.55
N LEU A 90 1.27 -0.77 32.25
CA LEU A 90 2.04 0.01 31.27
C LEU A 90 1.88 1.53 31.49
N LEU A 91 0.68 2.01 31.83
CA LEU A 91 0.44 3.41 32.21
C LEU A 91 1.12 3.76 33.54
N GLU A 92 1.06 2.88 34.54
CA GLU A 92 1.69 3.08 35.84
C GLU A 92 3.22 3.18 35.74
N ARG A 93 3.84 2.37 34.86
CA ARG A 93 5.28 2.43 34.58
C ARG A 93 5.68 3.65 33.76
N ALA A 94 4.82 4.12 32.85
CA ALA A 94 5.07 5.33 32.07
C ALA A 94 4.95 6.61 32.89
N GLN A 95 4.18 6.61 33.98
CA GLN A 95 4.05 7.74 34.91
C GLN A 95 5.21 7.88 35.91
N TRP A 96 6.13 6.91 35.94
CA TRP A 96 7.33 6.91 36.80
C TRP A 96 8.60 7.45 36.10
N PHE A 97 8.50 7.84 34.82
CA PHE A 97 9.51 8.59 34.07
C PHE A 97 9.06 10.03 33.84
#